data_AF-A0A7Y4WAG0-F1
#
_entry.id   AF-A0A7Y4WAG0-F1
#
_cell.length_a   1.000
_cell.length_b   1.000
_cell.length_c   1.000
_cell.angle_alpha   90.00
_cell.angle_beta   90.00
_cell.angle_gamma   90.00
#
_symmetry.space_group_name_H-M   'P 1'
#
loop_
_entity.id
_entity.type
_entity.pdbx_description
1 polymer ?
#
loop_
_entity_poly.entity_id
_entity_poly.type
_entity_poly.pdbx_seq_one_letter_code
_entity_poly.pdbx_strand_id
1 'polypeptide(L)'
;MNRAYLAGFLAVLLLFLVACNSDEPEPASVEFSTDQVRLTVTRVATDMFLSRHNLRLALKGPAGCSIEETLFPNTGYVSRRNLYQAGAGLLYVVGQFDARVVDPFHCTITLAEFRTLDRYVTFLGSFDENEQKRWTYFPASQRSELPFEKR
;
A
#
# COMPACT_ATOMS: atom_id res chain seq x y z
N MET A 1 10.17 35.73 -39.95
CA MET A 1 9.89 34.53 -39.13
C MET A 1 9.10 34.95 -37.89
N ASN A 2 7.84 34.56 -37.83
CA ASN A 2 6.81 35.17 -36.99
C ASN A 2 6.90 34.74 -35.52
N ARG A 3 7.15 35.71 -34.61
CA ARG A 3 7.18 35.56 -33.14
C ARG A 3 5.97 34.81 -32.54
N ALA A 4 4.82 34.84 -33.21
CA ALA A 4 3.60 34.15 -32.76
C ALA A 4 3.71 32.61 -32.79
N TYR A 5 4.47 32.03 -33.72
CA TYR A 5 4.64 30.58 -33.82
C TYR A 5 5.57 30.04 -32.73
N LEU A 6 6.57 30.82 -32.31
CA LEU A 6 7.47 30.44 -31.21
C LEU A 6 6.72 30.36 -29.88
N ALA A 7 5.80 31.30 -29.63
CA ALA A 7 5.03 31.35 -28.38
C ALA A 7 4.04 30.17 -28.26
N GLY A 8 3.37 29.80 -29.36
CA GLY A 8 2.47 28.64 -29.38
C GLY A 8 3.21 27.31 -29.16
N PHE A 9 4.42 27.16 -29.73
CA PHE A 9 5.22 25.95 -29.58
C PHE A 9 5.78 25.79 -28.16
N LEU A 10 6.20 26.90 -27.52
CA LEU A 10 6.66 26.90 -26.12
C LEU A 10 5.53 26.56 -25.13
N ALA A 11 4.31 27.03 -25.38
CA ALA A 11 3.16 26.72 -24.53
C ALA A 11 2.76 25.23 -24.60
N VAL A 12 2.82 24.62 -25.79
CA VAL A 12 2.58 23.18 -25.96
C VAL A 12 3.69 22.37 -25.29
N LEU A 13 4.96 22.78 -25.39
CA LEU A 13 6.09 22.11 -24.74
C LEU A 13 5.98 22.15 -23.20
N LEU A 14 5.51 23.27 -22.62
CA LEU A 14 5.26 23.43 -21.19
C LEU A 14 4.10 22.56 -20.68
N LEU A 15 3.08 22.30 -21.51
CA LEU A 15 1.97 21.40 -21.17
C LEU A 15 2.39 19.92 -21.18
N PHE A 16 3.42 19.54 -21.94
CA PHE A 16 4.01 18.19 -21.91
C PHE A 16 4.99 17.96 -20.75
N LEU A 17 5.45 19.02 -20.05
CA LEU A 17 6.40 18.93 -18.94
C LEU A 17 5.75 18.62 -17.58
N VAL A 18 4.42 18.46 -17.51
CA VAL A 18 3.69 18.08 -16.27
C VAL A 18 3.57 16.55 -16.12
N ALA A 19 4.11 15.77 -17.06
CA ALA A 19 4.36 14.34 -16.92
C ALA A 19 5.82 14.14 -16.48
N CYS A 20 6.23 13.39 -15.47
CA CYS A 20 5.61 12.35 -14.65
C CYS A 20 6.42 12.26 -13.34
N ASN A 21 5.99 12.93 -12.28
CA ASN A 21 6.42 12.66 -10.91
C ASN A 21 5.19 12.82 -10.05
N SER A 22 4.38 11.76 -9.95
CA SER A 22 3.34 11.80 -8.95
C SER A 22 3.95 11.33 -7.63
N ASP A 23 4.48 12.29 -6.86
CA ASP A 23 4.56 12.18 -5.40
C ASP A 23 3.14 12.12 -4.78
N GLU A 24 2.10 12.05 -5.62
CA GLU A 24 0.72 11.83 -5.26
C GLU A 24 0.58 10.49 -4.51
N PRO A 25 0.03 10.52 -3.29
CA PRO A 25 -0.23 9.30 -2.56
C PRO A 25 -1.29 8.44 -3.26
N GLU A 26 -0.98 7.16 -3.43
CA GLU A 26 -1.90 6.16 -3.97
C GLU A 26 -2.42 5.26 -2.83
N PRO A 27 -3.63 5.51 -2.30
CA PRO A 27 -4.22 4.67 -1.26
C PRO A 27 -4.92 3.45 -1.84
N ALA A 28 -4.82 2.32 -1.14
CA ALA A 28 -5.70 1.18 -1.32
C ALA A 28 -6.25 0.76 0.05
N SER A 29 -7.55 0.47 0.12
CA SER A 29 -8.25 0.21 1.38
C SER A 29 -9.07 -1.07 1.34
N VAL A 30 -9.29 -1.65 2.51
CA VAL A 30 -10.24 -2.73 2.77
C VAL A 30 -11.03 -2.41 4.03
N GLU A 31 -12.31 -2.79 4.05
CA GLU A 31 -13.22 -2.61 5.17
C GLU A 31 -13.78 -3.94 5.64
N PHE A 32 -13.79 -4.13 6.96
CA PHE A 32 -14.39 -5.26 7.64
C PHE A 32 -15.62 -4.75 8.40
N SER A 33 -16.79 -4.91 7.76
CA SER A 33 -18.04 -4.30 8.23
C SER A 33 -18.49 -4.81 9.60
N THR A 34 -18.17 -6.06 9.94
CA THR A 34 -18.47 -6.66 11.25
C THR A 34 -17.75 -5.98 12.40
N ASP A 35 -16.53 -5.52 12.15
CA ASP A 35 -15.62 -5.03 13.20
C ASP A 35 -15.45 -3.50 13.15
N GLN A 36 -16.12 -2.82 12.20
CA GLN A 36 -15.95 -1.39 11.92
C GLN A 36 -14.49 -1.01 11.68
N VAL A 37 -13.72 -1.91 11.06
CA VAL A 37 -12.29 -1.73 10.80
C VAL A 37 -12.07 -1.38 9.33
N ARG A 38 -11.29 -0.33 9.08
CA ARG A 38 -10.75 -0.01 7.76
C ARG A 38 -9.23 0.02 7.84
N LEU A 39 -8.57 -0.78 7.01
CA LEU A 39 -7.14 -0.67 6.77
C LEU A 39 -6.90 0.05 5.45
N THR A 40 -5.95 0.98 5.45
CA THR A 40 -5.48 1.64 4.23
C THR A 40 -3.98 1.52 4.14
N VAL A 41 -3.48 0.95 3.05
CA VAL A 41 -2.06 1.03 2.72
C VAL A 41 -1.89 2.04 1.61
N THR A 42 -1.13 3.09 1.89
CA THR A 42 -0.83 4.15 0.93
C THR A 42 0.60 4.01 0.48
N ARG A 43 0.83 4.08 -0.83
CA ARG A 43 2.17 4.18 -1.40
C ARG A 43 2.42 5.57 -1.97
N VAL A 44 3.66 6.03 -1.90
CA VAL A 44 4.12 7.28 -2.50
C VAL A 44 5.40 6.98 -3.27
N ALA A 45 5.45 7.31 -4.56
CA ALA A 45 6.65 7.12 -5.37
C ALA A 45 7.82 7.94 -4.79
N THR A 46 9.03 7.39 -4.85
CA THR A 46 10.26 8.09 -4.39
C THR A 46 11.28 8.28 -5.51
N ASP A 47 10.98 7.77 -6.71
CA ASP A 47 11.83 7.81 -7.88
C ASP A 47 10.94 7.85 -9.14
N MET A 48 11.34 8.59 -10.18
CA MET A 48 10.53 8.75 -11.40
C MET A 48 10.55 7.51 -12.31
N PHE A 49 11.60 6.71 -12.22
CA PHE A 49 11.90 5.64 -13.18
C PHE A 49 11.89 4.27 -12.52
N LEU A 50 12.28 4.21 -11.24
CA LEU A 50 12.32 2.97 -10.48
C LEU A 50 11.00 2.78 -9.72
N SER A 51 10.54 1.54 -9.65
CA SER A 51 9.40 1.15 -8.83
C SER A 51 9.77 1.16 -7.34
N ARG A 52 10.04 2.36 -6.79
CA ARG A 52 10.41 2.60 -5.41
C ARG A 52 9.35 3.46 -4.75
N HIS A 53 8.92 3.02 -3.56
CA HIS A 53 7.81 3.64 -2.88
C HIS A 53 8.02 3.65 -1.37
N ASN A 54 7.70 4.78 -0.74
CA ASN A 54 7.41 4.81 0.69
C ASN A 54 6.00 4.27 0.92
N LEU A 55 5.80 3.58 2.04
CA LEU A 55 4.54 2.92 2.37
C LEU A 55 4.07 3.34 3.76
N ARG A 56 2.78 3.62 3.90
CA ARG A 56 2.12 3.93 5.17
C ARG A 56 0.92 3.02 5.35
N LEU A 57 0.74 2.51 6.57
CA LEU A 57 -0.42 1.75 6.98
C LEU A 57 -1.25 2.62 7.92
N ALA A 58 -2.51 2.85 7.60
CA ALA A 58 -3.47 3.51 8.45
C ALA A 58 -4.56 2.54 8.91
N LEU A 59 -4.86 2.56 10.20
CA LEU A 59 -5.98 1.87 10.83
C LEU A 59 -7.04 2.91 11.18
N LYS A 60 -8.28 2.66 10.74
CA LYS A 60 -9.47 3.22 11.38
C LYS A 60 -10.23 2.09 12.04
N GLY A 61 -10.47 2.19 13.33
CA GLY A 61 -11.10 1.15 14.14
C GLY A 61 -12.38 1.63 14.82
N PRO A 62 -12.99 0.77 15.65
CA PRO A 62 -14.14 1.12 16.46
C PRO A 62 -13.84 2.28 17.42
N ALA A 63 -14.90 2.90 17.95
CA ALA A 63 -14.83 4.02 18.91
C ALA A 63 -14.03 5.26 18.41
N GLY A 64 -13.90 5.44 17.10
CA GLY A 64 -13.20 6.58 16.51
C GLY A 64 -11.67 6.44 16.49
N CYS A 65 -11.14 5.25 16.76
CA CYS A 65 -9.72 4.94 16.62
C CYS A 65 -9.21 5.31 15.21
N SER A 66 -8.12 6.08 15.13
CA SER A 66 -7.45 6.40 13.87
C SER A 66 -5.96 6.60 14.12
N ILE A 67 -5.12 5.68 13.65
CA ILE A 67 -3.66 5.74 13.78
C ILE A 67 -2.99 5.35 12.45
N GLU A 68 -1.73 5.74 12.30
CA GLU A 68 -0.91 5.41 11.13
C GLU A 68 0.52 5.05 11.52
N GLU A 69 1.15 4.19 10.73
CA GLU A 69 2.52 3.75 10.88
C GLU A 69 3.23 3.63 9.54
N THR A 70 4.54 3.87 9.52
CA THR A 70 5.35 3.71 8.30
C THR A 70 5.73 2.25 8.11
N LEU A 71 5.53 1.68 6.92
CA LEU A 71 5.99 0.34 6.57
C LEU A 71 7.39 0.38 5.98
N PHE A 72 8.08 -0.76 5.95
CA PHE A 72 9.33 -0.87 5.21
C PHE A 72 9.09 -0.48 3.74
N PRO A 73 9.91 0.37 3.12
CA PRO A 73 9.65 0.87 1.77
C PRO A 73 9.85 -0.23 0.71
N ASN A 74 9.25 -0.06 -0.46
CA ASN A 74 9.69 -0.83 -1.63
C ASN A 74 10.96 -0.18 -2.21
N THR A 75 12.05 -0.95 -2.27
CA THR A 75 13.36 -0.53 -2.80
C THR A 75 13.61 -0.96 -4.25
N GLY A 76 12.58 -1.47 -4.95
CA GLY A 76 12.66 -1.95 -6.34
C GLY A 76 12.37 -3.45 -6.50
N TYR A 77 11.78 -4.07 -5.47
CA TYR A 77 11.36 -5.47 -5.42
C TYR A 77 9.82 -5.54 -5.29
N VAL A 78 9.30 -6.39 -4.42
CA VAL A 78 7.87 -6.67 -4.27
C VAL A 78 7.23 -5.64 -3.33
N SER A 79 6.38 -4.76 -3.87
CA SER A 79 5.58 -3.82 -3.07
C SER A 79 4.50 -4.50 -2.23
N ARG A 80 4.11 -5.74 -2.58
CA ARG A 80 2.95 -6.42 -2.01
C ARG A 80 2.93 -6.40 -0.49
N ARG A 81 1.75 -6.18 0.09
CA ARG A 81 1.47 -6.41 1.51
C ARG A 81 0.34 -7.42 1.62
N ASN A 82 0.64 -8.61 2.14
CA ASN A 82 -0.36 -9.61 2.43
C ASN A 82 -1.07 -9.27 3.74
N LEU A 83 -2.38 -9.49 3.77
CA LEU A 83 -3.23 -9.26 4.92
C LEU A 83 -3.75 -10.60 5.43
N TYR A 84 -3.56 -10.86 6.72
CA TYR A 84 -4.03 -12.06 7.37
C TYR A 84 -4.87 -11.73 8.60
N GLN A 85 -5.83 -12.59 8.89
CA GLN A 85 -6.50 -12.64 10.18
C GLN A 85 -5.77 -13.64 11.08
N ALA A 86 -5.38 -13.17 12.26
CA ALA A 86 -4.86 -14.00 13.33
C ALA A 86 -5.92 -14.23 14.41
N GLY A 87 -5.53 -14.91 15.49
CA GLY A 87 -6.41 -15.12 16.64
C GLY A 87 -6.87 -13.81 17.27
N ALA A 88 -7.99 -13.87 18.01
CA ALA A 88 -8.53 -12.76 18.79
C ALA A 88 -8.82 -11.47 18.00
N GLY A 89 -9.06 -11.56 16.68
CA GLY A 89 -9.39 -10.41 15.84
C GLY A 89 -8.18 -9.53 15.48
N LEU A 90 -6.97 -10.00 15.75
CA LEU A 90 -5.74 -9.33 15.30
C LEU A 90 -5.58 -9.48 13.79
N LEU A 91 -5.04 -8.44 13.15
CA LEU A 91 -4.73 -8.45 11.72
C LEU A 91 -3.22 -8.34 11.53
N TYR A 92 -2.66 -9.14 10.63
CA TYR A 92 -1.26 -9.05 10.26
C TYR A 92 -1.12 -8.46 8.86
N VAL A 93 -0.35 -7.38 8.75
CA VAL A 93 0.07 -6.81 7.46
C VAL A 93 1.53 -7.20 7.25
N VAL A 94 1.77 -8.11 6.32
CA VAL A 94 3.08 -8.72 6.10
C VAL A 94 3.62 -8.28 4.75
N GLY A 95 4.83 -7.73 4.75
CA GLY A 95 5.63 -7.46 3.56
C GLY A 95 6.83 -8.40 3.48
N GLN A 96 7.69 -8.14 2.49
CA GLN A 96 8.92 -8.92 2.31
C GLN A 96 9.92 -8.75 3.47
N PHE A 97 9.97 -7.56 4.09
CA PHE A 97 11.00 -7.18 5.06
C PHE A 97 10.45 -6.75 6.42
N ASP A 98 9.14 -6.58 6.54
CA ASP A 98 8.48 -6.23 7.79
C ASP A 98 7.15 -6.96 7.95
N ALA A 99 6.72 -7.10 9.20
CA ALA A 99 5.38 -7.50 9.55
C ALA A 99 4.83 -6.56 10.61
N ARG A 100 3.57 -6.14 10.44
CA ARG A 100 2.84 -5.33 11.42
C ARG A 100 1.71 -6.14 12.03
N VAL A 101 1.63 -6.12 13.35
CA VAL A 101 0.45 -6.59 14.08
C VAL A 101 -0.45 -5.39 14.32
N VAL A 102 -1.68 -5.51 13.86
CA VAL A 102 -2.72 -4.49 14.03
C VAL A 102 -3.75 -5.02 15.01
N ASP A 103 -3.95 -4.28 16.09
CA ASP A 103 -4.98 -4.54 17.09
C ASP A 103 -6.04 -3.43 16.99
N PRO A 104 -7.20 -3.71 16.34
CA PRO A 104 -8.25 -2.71 16.18
C PRO A 104 -8.93 -2.33 17.50
N PHE A 105 -8.98 -3.22 18.48
CA PHE A 105 -9.66 -2.99 19.76
C PHE A 105 -8.83 -2.12 20.70
N HIS A 106 -7.51 -2.29 20.68
CA HIS A 106 -6.59 -1.46 21.45
C HIS A 106 -6.03 -0.27 20.66
N CYS A 107 -6.42 -0.14 19.39
CA CYS A 107 -5.97 0.92 18.51
C CYS A 107 -4.44 0.99 18.39
N THR A 108 -3.80 -0.14 18.07
CA THR A 108 -2.33 -0.20 17.93
C THR A 108 -1.89 -0.84 16.61
N ILE A 109 -0.73 -0.38 16.12
CA ILE A 109 0.02 -1.00 15.05
C ILE A 109 1.45 -1.16 15.55
N THR A 110 1.95 -2.39 15.64
CA THR A 110 3.30 -2.67 16.17
C THR A 110 4.14 -3.44 15.16
N LEU A 111 5.46 -3.18 15.15
CA LEU A 111 6.41 -3.99 14.38
C LEU A 111 6.57 -5.35 15.08
N ALA A 112 6.49 -6.43 14.31
CA ALA A 112 6.74 -7.78 14.79
C ALA A 112 7.85 -8.45 13.98
N GLU A 113 8.60 -9.33 14.64
CA GLU A 113 9.53 -10.21 13.95
C GLU A 113 8.74 -11.36 13.30
N PHE A 114 9.13 -11.78 12.09
CA PHE A 114 8.41 -12.85 11.38
C PHE A 114 8.26 -14.14 12.20
N ARG A 115 9.26 -14.48 13.03
CA ARG A 115 9.25 -15.69 13.86
C ARG A 115 8.25 -15.63 15.02
N THR A 116 7.76 -14.45 15.39
CA THR A 116 6.82 -14.25 16.50
C THR A 116 5.37 -14.23 16.02
N LEU A 117 5.12 -14.25 14.71
CA LEU A 117 3.78 -14.30 14.15
C LEU A 117 3.17 -15.69 14.35
N ASP A 118 1.87 -15.71 14.66
CA ASP A 118 1.11 -16.96 14.67
C ASP A 118 1.19 -17.66 13.31
N ARG A 119 1.35 -18.98 13.35
CA ARG A 119 1.41 -19.81 12.13
C ARG A 119 0.02 -20.19 11.61
N TYR A 120 -0.99 -20.15 12.47
CA TYR A 120 -2.37 -20.48 12.14
C TYR A 120 -3.15 -19.20 11.88
N VAL A 121 -2.98 -18.67 10.67
CA VAL A 121 -3.61 -17.44 10.22
C VAL A 121 -4.41 -17.69 8.95
N THR A 122 -5.42 -16.87 8.71
CA THR A 122 -6.23 -16.92 7.49
C THR A 122 -5.83 -15.80 6.56
N PHE A 123 -5.41 -16.12 5.33
CA PHE A 123 -5.13 -15.12 4.30
C PHE A 123 -6.44 -14.43 3.87
N LEU A 124 -6.50 -13.11 4.02
CA LEU A 124 -7.67 -12.30 3.67
C LEU A 124 -7.54 -11.65 2.29
N GLY A 125 -6.31 -11.41 1.83
CA GLY A 125 -6.04 -10.73 0.58
C GLY A 125 -4.67 -10.04 0.59
N SER A 126 -4.43 -9.22 -0.43
CA SER A 126 -3.17 -8.50 -0.58
C SER A 126 -3.37 -7.11 -1.15
N PHE A 127 -2.66 -6.12 -0.62
CA PHE A 127 -2.42 -4.86 -1.30
C PHE A 127 -1.28 -5.06 -2.29
N ASP A 128 -1.56 -4.86 -3.57
CA ASP A 128 -0.60 -5.11 -4.65
C ASP A 128 -0.89 -4.23 -5.86
N GLU A 129 0.02 -4.28 -6.83
CA GLU A 129 -0.22 -3.71 -8.15
C GLU A 129 -1.21 -4.57 -8.95
N ASN A 130 -2.11 -3.89 -9.66
CA ASN A 130 -2.87 -4.50 -10.74
C ASN A 130 -2.05 -4.54 -12.05
N GLU A 131 -2.63 -5.09 -13.11
CA GLU A 131 -1.96 -5.20 -14.42
C GLU A 131 -1.59 -3.83 -15.02
N GLN A 132 -2.36 -2.79 -14.68
CA GLN A 132 -2.12 -1.41 -15.08
C GLN A 132 -1.23 -0.64 -14.08
N LYS A 133 -0.50 -1.36 -13.22
CA LYS A 133 0.41 -0.79 -12.22
C LYS A 133 -0.24 0.12 -11.17
N ARG A 134 -1.56 0.04 -10.98
CA ARG A 134 -2.25 0.79 -9.93
C ARG A 134 -2.24 0.03 -8.61
N TRP A 135 -2.05 0.75 -7.51
CA TRP A 135 -2.16 0.18 -6.18
C TRP A 135 -3.60 -0.23 -5.87
N THR A 136 -3.82 -1.47 -5.46
CA THR A 136 -5.18 -2.00 -5.25
C THR A 136 -5.19 -3.09 -4.18
N TYR A 137 -6.31 -3.20 -3.46
CA TYR A 137 -6.55 -4.34 -2.58
C TYR A 137 -7.24 -5.47 -3.36
N PHE A 138 -6.67 -6.67 -3.29
CA PHE A 138 -7.24 -7.89 -3.85
C PHE A 138 -7.69 -8.81 -2.72
N PRO A 139 -9.00 -9.10 -2.57
CA PRO A 139 -9.46 -10.08 -1.59
C PRO A 139 -8.99 -11.49 -1.99
N ALA A 140 -8.87 -12.38 -0.99
CA ALA A 140 -8.47 -13.78 -1.18
C ALA A 140 -9.39 -14.54 -2.15
N SER A 141 -10.64 -14.13 -2.30
CA SER A 141 -11.59 -14.67 -3.27
C SER A 141 -11.23 -14.35 -4.72
N GLN A 142 -10.43 -13.31 -4.97
CA GLN A 142 -10.00 -12.89 -6.31
C GLN A 142 -8.57 -13.30 -6.63
N ARG A 143 -7.67 -13.27 -5.64
CA ARG A 143 -6.25 -13.59 -5.82
C ARG A 143 -5.78 -14.45 -4.65
N SER A 144 -5.22 -15.61 -4.96
CA SER A 144 -4.60 -16.48 -3.96
C SER A 144 -3.37 -15.80 -3.34
N GLU A 145 -2.97 -16.27 -2.17
CA GLU A 145 -1.70 -15.89 -1.58
C GLU A 145 -0.55 -16.20 -2.54
N LEU A 146 0.41 -15.27 -2.60
CA LEU A 146 1.60 -15.40 -3.43
C LEU A 146 2.84 -15.22 -2.55
N PRO A 147 3.90 -16.02 -2.74
CA PRO A 147 5.14 -15.86 -2.01
C PRO A 147 5.79 -14.52 -2.34
N PHE A 148 6.60 -14.00 -1.41
CA PHE A 148 7.40 -12.79 -1.61
C PHE A 148 8.69 -13.04 -2.40
N GLU A 149 9.09 -14.30 -2.54
CA GLU A 149 10.24 -14.70 -3.35
C GLU A 149 9.91 -14.63 -4.84
N LYS A 150 10.87 -14.19 -5.66
CA LYS A 150 10.77 -14.33 -7.12
C LYS A 150 10.84 -15.82 -7.46
N ARG A 151 9.83 -16.31 -8.20
CA ARG A 151 9.95 -17.56 -8.94
C ARG A 151 10.84 -17.35 -10.16
#